data_AF-A0AA85J8K5-F1
#
_entry.id   AF-A0AA85J8K5-F1
#
_cell.length_a   1.000
_cell.length_b   1.000
_cell.length_c   1.000
_cell.angle_alpha   90.00
_cell.angle_beta   90.00
_cell.angle_gamma   90.00
#
_symmetry.space_group_name_H-M   'P 1'
#
loop_
_entity.id
_entity.type
_entity.pdbx_description
1 polymer ?
#
loop_
_entity_poly.entity_id
_entity_poly.type
_entity_poly.pdbx_seq_one_letter_code
_entity_poly.pdbx_strand_id
1 'polypeptide(L)'
;DKRRFYDNLATEAEKAAGKRDLRTLYQITKSLSGKRPTQAKPIKDSQGKPITKEEKQIKQWADHFKGLLNRPPPATRPEIPTTAHTQLQVDTNPPTRAEVLNAIKLLKAGKTAGPDGIPPEALKADPETTADMLTPLLQK
;
A
#
# COMPACT_ATOMS: atom_id res chain seq x y z
N ASP A 1 -15.38 -20.70 30.29
CA ASP A 1 -16.28 -20.80 29.13
C ASP A 1 -15.63 -20.10 27.94
N LYS A 2 -15.37 -20.83 26.85
CA LYS A 2 -14.63 -20.35 25.68
C LYS A 2 -15.40 -19.27 24.90
N ARG A 3 -16.73 -19.32 24.89
CA ARG A 3 -17.58 -18.34 24.17
C ARG A 3 -17.47 -16.95 24.78
N ARG A 4 -17.63 -16.85 26.10
CA ARG A 4 -17.50 -15.60 26.85
C ARG A 4 -16.15 -14.89 26.61
N PHE A 5 -15.07 -15.66 26.44
CA PHE A 5 -13.75 -15.09 26.13
C PHE A 5 -13.73 -14.38 24.76
N TYR A 6 -14.30 -15.01 23.73
CA TYR A 6 -14.38 -14.42 22.39
C TYR A 6 -15.32 -13.21 22.35
N ASP A 7 -16.46 -13.29 23.03
CA ASP A 7 -17.43 -12.19 23.10
C ASP A 7 -16.83 -10.94 23.78
N ASN A 8 -16.04 -11.15 24.84
CA ASN A 8 -15.31 -10.07 25.50
C ASN A 8 -14.27 -9.42 24.59
N LEU A 9 -13.48 -10.22 23.84
CA LEU A 9 -12.51 -9.69 22.87
C LEU A 9 -13.20 -8.88 21.76
N ALA A 10 -14.33 -9.36 21.24
CA ALA A 10 -15.09 -8.65 20.20
C ALA A 10 -15.60 -7.29 20.71
N THR A 11 -16.13 -7.26 21.94
CA THR A 11 -16.58 -6.03 22.60
C THR A 11 -15.44 -5.03 22.79
N GLU A 12 -14.24 -5.52 23.12
CA GLU A 12 -13.05 -4.68 23.30
C GLU A 12 -12.53 -4.12 21.96
N ALA A 13 -12.57 -4.91 20.89
CA ALA A 13 -12.27 -4.45 19.53
C ALA A 13 -13.21 -3.31 19.10
N GLU A 14 -14.51 -3.45 19.33
CA GLU A 14 -15.51 -2.43 19.00
C GLU A 14 -15.24 -1.11 19.75
N LYS A 15 -14.93 -1.18 21.05
CA LYS A 15 -14.53 -0.01 21.84
C LYS A 15 -13.25 0.64 21.32
N ALA A 16 -12.25 -0.15 20.93
CA ALA A 16 -11.00 0.36 20.36
C ALA A 16 -11.23 1.05 19.00
N ALA A 17 -12.10 0.48 18.15
CA ALA A 17 -12.51 1.10 16.90
C ALA A 17 -13.21 2.44 17.12
N GLY A 18 -14.15 2.51 18.08
CA GLY A 18 -14.82 3.75 18.46
C GLY A 18 -13.87 4.85 18.96
N LYS A 19 -12.78 4.47 19.62
CA LYS A 19 -11.72 5.39 20.08
C LYS A 19 -10.66 5.69 19.02
N ARG A 20 -10.77 5.14 17.81
CA ARG A 20 -9.73 5.17 16.76
C ARG A 20 -8.37 4.63 17.21
N ASP A 21 -8.35 3.76 18.21
CA ASP A 21 -7.16 3.03 18.63
C ASP A 21 -6.92 1.83 17.72
N LEU A 22 -6.38 2.13 16.52
CA LEU A 22 -6.11 1.15 15.49
C LEU A 22 -5.10 0.08 15.94
N ARG A 23 -4.20 0.42 16.87
CA ARG A 23 -3.20 -0.52 17.39
C ARG A 23 -3.90 -1.64 18.16
N THR A 24 -4.74 -1.27 19.12
CA THR A 24 -5.48 -2.23 19.96
C THR A 24 -6.46 -3.03 19.12
N LEU A 25 -7.21 -2.38 18.22
CA LEU A 25 -8.13 -3.04 17.29
C LEU A 25 -7.41 -4.11 16.45
N TYR A 26 -6.27 -3.77 15.84
CA TYR A 26 -5.49 -4.69 15.03
C TYR A 26 -4.97 -5.89 15.86
N GLN A 27 -4.49 -5.65 17.08
CA GLN A 27 -3.96 -6.70 17.94
C GLN A 27 -5.04 -7.70 18.38
N ILE A 28 -6.23 -7.22 18.74
CA ILE A 28 -7.38 -8.06 19.08
C ILE A 28 -7.85 -8.87 17.87
N THR A 29 -8.00 -8.22 16.71
CA THR A 29 -8.39 -8.89 15.45
C THR A 29 -7.40 -9.99 15.09
N LYS A 30 -6.10 -9.74 15.28
CA LYS A 30 -5.04 -10.73 15.04
C LYS A 30 -5.15 -11.92 15.97
N SER A 31 -5.41 -11.71 17.27
CA SER A 31 -5.67 -12.77 18.25
C SER A 31 -6.92 -13.59 17.90
N LEU A 32 -8.01 -12.95 17.49
CA LEU A 32 -9.25 -13.61 17.05
C LEU A 32 -9.05 -14.47 15.80
N SER A 33 -8.21 -14.02 14.87
CA SER A 33 -7.94 -14.71 13.60
C SER A 33 -7.17 -16.04 13.74
N GLY A 34 -6.67 -16.37 14.94
CA GLY A 34 -5.89 -17.58 15.19
C GLY A 34 -4.52 -17.60 14.51
N LYS A 35 -4.14 -16.55 13.77
CA LYS A 35 -2.81 -16.42 13.16
C LYS A 35 -1.79 -16.19 14.26
N ARG A 36 -0.85 -17.13 14.42
CA ARG A 36 0.29 -16.96 15.33
C ARG A 36 1.00 -15.64 14.98
N PRO A 37 1.27 -14.77 15.96
CA PRO A 37 2.03 -13.56 15.68
C PRO A 37 3.39 -13.99 15.14
N THR A 38 3.69 -13.56 13.92
CA THR A 38 5.04 -13.66 13.37
C THR A 38 5.98 -13.05 14.40
N GLN A 39 6.88 -13.85 14.98
CA GLN A 39 7.90 -13.32 15.87
C GLN A 39 8.69 -12.29 15.05
N ALA A 40 8.75 -11.06 15.54
CA ALA A 40 9.58 -10.03 14.93
C ALA A 40 11.01 -10.58 14.89
N LYS A 41 11.61 -10.61 13.70
CA LYS A 41 13.02 -11.02 13.58
C LYS A 41 13.84 -10.08 14.45
N PRO A 42 14.65 -10.59 15.40
CA PRO A 42 15.48 -9.74 16.24
C PRO A 42 16.40 -8.89 15.37
N ILE A 43 16.42 -7.59 15.61
CA ILE A 43 17.39 -6.69 14.98
C ILE A 43 18.78 -7.09 15.46
N LYS A 44 19.72 -7.23 14.54
CA LYS A 44 21.11 -7.56 14.87
C LYS A 44 21.91 -6.28 15.07
N ASP A 45 22.84 -6.31 16.02
CA ASP A 45 23.85 -5.27 16.15
C ASP A 45 24.90 -5.38 15.01
N SER A 46 25.86 -4.45 14.99
CA SER A 46 26.96 -4.44 14.02
C SER A 46 27.87 -5.68 14.09
N GLN A 47 27.77 -6.48 15.15
CA GLN A 47 28.49 -7.74 15.35
C GLN A 47 27.60 -8.97 15.03
N GLY A 48 26.40 -8.75 14.47
CA GLY A 48 25.49 -9.82 14.08
C GLY A 48 24.70 -10.45 15.23
N LYS A 49 24.81 -9.95 16.47
CA LYS A 49 24.15 -10.49 17.66
C LYS A 49 22.74 -9.92 17.78
N PRO A 50 21.72 -10.74 18.08
CA PRO A 50 20.35 -10.26 18.24
C PRO A 50 20.21 -9.32 19.45
N ILE A 51 19.66 -8.13 19.18
CA ILE A 51 19.29 -7.14 20.19
C ILE A 51 17.91 -7.51 20.72
N THR A 52 17.82 -7.91 21.97
CA THR A 52 16.58 -8.38 22.61
C THR A 52 15.83 -7.30 23.40
N LYS A 53 16.49 -6.20 23.75
CA LYS A 53 15.89 -5.08 24.50
C LYS A 53 15.34 -4.01 23.56
N GLU A 54 14.08 -3.63 23.73
CA GLU A 54 13.38 -2.63 22.90
C GLU A 54 14.11 -1.28 22.86
N GLU A 55 14.56 -0.77 24.01
CA GLU A 55 15.33 0.48 24.09
C GLU A 55 16.59 0.46 23.21
N LYS A 56 17.29 -0.68 23.19
CA LYS A 56 18.49 -0.85 22.36
C LYS A 56 18.14 -0.95 20.88
N GLN A 57 17.01 -1.56 20.54
CA GLN A 57 16.53 -1.62 19.16
C GLN A 57 16.17 -0.23 18.64
N ILE A 58 15.45 0.57 19.44
CA ILE A 58 15.09 1.95 19.10
C ILE A 58 16.36 2.78 18.90
N LYS A 59 17.33 2.68 19.80
CA LYS A 59 18.61 3.39 19.68
C LYS A 59 19.37 2.98 18.42
N GLN A 60 19.45 1.68 18.11
CA GLN A 60 20.10 1.19 16.90
C GLN A 60 19.42 1.71 15.62
N TRP A 61 18.09 1.74 15.60
CA TRP A 61 17.33 2.33 14.49
C TRP A 61 17.60 3.83 14.35
N ALA A 62 17.58 4.56 15.46
CA ALA A 62 17.86 5.99 15.47
C ALA A 62 19.26 6.30 14.93
N ASP A 63 20.27 5.56 15.37
CA ASP A 63 21.66 5.72 14.92
C ASP A 63 21.80 5.38 13.41
N HIS A 64 21.16 4.29 12.95
CA HIS A 64 21.18 3.90 11.54
C HIS A 64 20.54 4.96 10.64
N PHE A 65 19.32 5.41 10.97
CA PHE A 65 18.63 6.42 10.17
C PHE A 65 19.27 7.79 10.29
N LYS A 66 19.92 8.11 11.41
CA LYS A 66 20.66 9.36 11.56
C LYS A 66 21.75 9.50 10.50
N GLY A 67 22.54 8.45 10.28
CA GLY A 67 23.58 8.46 9.25
C GLY A 67 23.02 8.39 7.82
N LEU A 68 21.92 7.65 7.62
CA LEU A 68 21.32 7.48 6.30
C LEU A 68 20.64 8.75 5.79
N LEU A 69 19.85 9.42 6.65
CA LEU A 69 19.00 10.54 6.27
C LEU A 69 19.65 11.91 6.46
N ASN A 70 20.62 12.05 7.37
CA ASN A 70 21.31 13.33 7.62
C ASN A 70 22.68 13.41 6.94
N ARG A 71 22.86 12.76 5.78
CA ARG A 71 24.09 12.88 5.01
C ARG A 71 24.22 14.33 4.50
N PRO A 72 25.40 14.96 4.59
CA PRO A 72 25.61 16.27 3.98
C PRO A 72 25.33 16.22 2.46
N PRO A 73 24.90 17.33 1.86
CA PRO A 73 24.79 17.43 0.41
C PRO A 73 26.08 16.95 -0.26
N PRO A 74 26.01 16.22 -1.38
CA PRO A 74 27.20 15.78 -2.09
C PRO A 74 28.06 16.99 -2.48
N ALA A 75 29.39 16.87 -2.30
CA ALA A 75 30.34 17.95 -2.55
C ALA A 75 30.38 18.39 -4.03
N THR A 76 30.07 17.46 -4.92
CA THR A 76 29.87 17.72 -6.35
C THR A 76 28.39 17.56 -6.66
N ARG A 77 27.86 18.45 -7.52
CA ARG A 77 26.56 18.19 -8.13
C ARG A 77 26.70 16.92 -8.97
N PRO A 78 25.86 15.90 -8.78
CA PRO A 78 25.87 14.76 -9.69
C PRO A 78 25.58 15.29 -11.09
N GLU A 79 26.51 15.06 -12.02
CA GLU A 79 26.21 15.15 -13.44
C GLU A 79 25.25 14.02 -13.75
N ILE A 80 23.96 14.34 -13.72
CA ILE A 80 22.95 13.48 -14.35
C ILE A 80 23.27 13.59 -15.83
N PRO A 81 23.64 12.50 -16.52
CA PRO A 81 23.77 12.55 -17.96
C PRO A 81 22.43 13.06 -18.46
N THR A 82 22.43 14.23 -19.11
CA THR A 82 21.31 14.63 -19.95
C THR A 82 21.28 13.57 -21.04
N THR A 83 20.59 12.45 -20.79
CA THR A 83 20.06 11.62 -21.84
C THR A 83 19.19 12.59 -22.60
N ALA A 84 19.75 13.20 -23.65
CA ALA A 84 19.10 14.16 -24.51
C ALA A 84 17.70 13.63 -24.70
N HIS A 85 16.69 14.30 -24.09
CA HIS A 85 15.38 13.73 -23.79
C HIS A 85 15.04 12.77 -24.88
N THR A 86 15.36 11.49 -24.68
CA THR A 86 15.16 10.53 -25.74
C THR A 86 13.69 10.35 -25.58
N GLN A 87 12.94 11.20 -26.28
CA GLN A 87 11.50 11.19 -26.27
C GLN A 87 11.22 9.76 -26.63
N LEU A 88 10.83 9.00 -25.61
CA LEU A 88 10.45 7.62 -25.80
C LEU A 88 9.41 7.71 -26.90
N GLN A 89 9.54 6.89 -27.93
CA GLN A 89 8.55 6.83 -29.01
C GLN A 89 7.26 6.23 -28.44
N VAL A 90 6.60 7.02 -27.60
CA VAL A 90 5.37 6.72 -26.91
C VAL A 90 4.35 7.61 -27.56
N ASP A 91 3.28 6.99 -28.01
CA ASP A 91 2.14 7.72 -28.50
C ASP A 91 1.52 8.53 -27.36
N THR A 92 1.53 9.85 -27.51
CA THR A 92 0.91 10.80 -26.59
C THR A 92 -0.43 11.29 -27.09
N ASN A 93 -0.93 10.75 -28.21
CA ASN A 93 -2.26 11.07 -28.70
C ASN A 93 -3.32 10.54 -27.72
N PRO A 94 -4.53 11.13 -27.71
CA PRO A 94 -5.62 10.61 -26.92
C PRO A 94 -5.92 9.15 -27.28
N PRO A 95 -6.32 8.34 -26.28
CA PRO A 95 -6.56 6.92 -26.50
C PRO A 95 -7.73 6.71 -27.48
N THR A 96 -7.56 5.70 -28.33
CA THR A 96 -8.58 5.23 -29.26
C THR A 96 -9.67 4.45 -28.53
N ARG A 97 -10.87 4.38 -29.11
CA ARG A 97 -11.97 3.53 -28.59
C ARG A 97 -11.52 2.08 -28.37
N ALA A 98 -10.71 1.54 -29.28
CA ALA A 98 -10.22 0.18 -29.20
C ALA A 98 -9.30 -0.05 -27.99
N GLU A 99 -8.44 0.93 -27.67
CA GLU A 99 -7.59 0.88 -26.48
C GLU A 99 -8.40 0.97 -25.20
N VAL A 100 -9.41 1.85 -25.16
CA VAL A 100 -10.33 1.97 -24.02
C VAL A 100 -11.09 0.66 -23.80
N LEU A 101 -11.64 0.07 -24.86
CA LEU A 101 -12.34 -1.22 -24.81
C LEU A 101 -11.42 -2.35 -24.31
N ASN A 102 -10.20 -2.42 -24.82
CA ASN A 102 -9.22 -3.41 -24.39
C ASN A 102 -8.83 -3.21 -22.92
N ALA A 103 -8.66 -1.97 -22.48
CA ALA A 103 -8.37 -1.65 -21.08
C ALA A 103 -9.50 -2.12 -20.15
N ILE A 104 -10.77 -1.87 -20.51
CA ILE A 104 -11.94 -2.34 -19.76
C ILE A 104 -11.94 -3.88 -19.67
N LYS A 105 -11.67 -4.59 -20.77
CA LYS A 105 -11.61 -6.07 -20.78
C LYS A 105 -10.49 -6.60 -19.86
N LEU A 106 -9.35 -5.93 -19.83
CA LEU A 106 -8.18 -6.28 -19.02
C LEU A 106 -8.32 -5.94 -17.52
N LEU A 107 -9.30 -5.13 -17.12
CA LEU A 107 -9.53 -4.81 -15.71
C LEU A 107 -9.75 -6.09 -14.89
N LYS A 108 -9.08 -6.17 -13.74
CA LYS A 108 -9.24 -7.28 -12.79
C LYS A 108 -10.53 -7.10 -12.00
N ALA A 109 -11.38 -8.11 -12.03
CA ALA A 109 -12.56 -8.20 -11.16
C ALA A 109 -12.14 -8.46 -9.69
N GLY A 110 -13.05 -8.20 -8.77
CA GLY A 110 -12.88 -8.37 -7.33
C GLY A 110 -12.05 -7.28 -6.67
N LYS A 111 -11.96 -6.09 -7.28
CA LYS A 111 -11.31 -4.91 -6.66
C LYS A 111 -12.36 -4.00 -6.05
N THR A 112 -12.01 -3.37 -4.94
CA THR A 112 -12.85 -2.37 -4.29
C THR A 112 -13.02 -1.16 -5.20
N ALA A 113 -14.23 -0.60 -5.21
CA ALA A 113 -14.50 0.67 -5.87
C ALA A 113 -13.61 1.80 -5.33
N GLY A 114 -13.32 2.79 -6.17
CA GLY A 114 -12.64 4.00 -5.77
C GLY A 114 -13.57 4.96 -4.99
N PRO A 115 -13.12 6.20 -4.75
CA PRO A 115 -13.96 7.25 -4.14
C PRO A 115 -15.22 7.59 -4.96
N ASP A 116 -15.22 7.22 -6.25
CA ASP A 116 -16.36 7.33 -7.16
C ASP A 116 -17.45 6.27 -6.90
N GLY A 117 -17.16 5.25 -6.09
CA GLY A 117 -18.10 4.16 -5.80
C GLY A 117 -18.34 3.22 -6.98
N ILE A 118 -17.55 3.29 -8.06
CA ILE A 118 -17.72 2.47 -9.25
C ILE A 118 -16.77 1.26 -9.20
N PRO A 119 -17.28 0.02 -9.05
CA PRO A 119 -16.44 -1.17 -9.05
C PRO A 119 -16.07 -1.59 -10.49
N PRO A 120 -14.97 -2.34 -10.71
CA PRO A 120 -14.59 -2.81 -12.05
C PRO A 120 -15.67 -3.63 -12.75
N GLU A 121 -16.49 -4.36 -11.99
CA GLU A 121 -17.60 -5.16 -12.50
C GLU A 121 -18.64 -4.32 -13.23
N ALA A 122 -18.90 -3.09 -12.76
CA ALA A 122 -19.85 -2.19 -13.40
C ALA A 122 -19.36 -1.78 -14.80
N LEU A 123 -18.07 -1.49 -14.94
CA LEU A 123 -17.45 -1.16 -16.23
C LEU A 123 -17.37 -2.37 -17.17
N LYS A 124 -17.28 -3.57 -16.61
CA LYS A 124 -17.20 -4.82 -17.38
C LYS A 124 -18.55 -5.43 -17.74
N ALA A 125 -19.65 -4.95 -17.15
CA ALA A 125 -20.99 -5.48 -17.39
C ALA A 125 -21.42 -5.29 -18.85
N ASP A 126 -21.12 -4.12 -19.42
CA ASP A 126 -21.27 -3.83 -20.84
C ASP A 126 -20.05 -3.05 -21.36
N PRO A 127 -18.98 -3.75 -21.78
CA PRO A 127 -17.74 -3.12 -22.19
C PRO A 127 -17.86 -2.24 -23.43
N GLU A 128 -18.79 -2.54 -24.35
CA GLU A 128 -18.97 -1.76 -25.57
C GLU A 128 -19.62 -0.41 -25.25
N THR A 129 -20.76 -0.42 -24.54
CA THR A 129 -21.42 0.82 -24.10
C THR A 129 -20.51 1.65 -23.19
N THR A 130 -19.77 0.99 -22.29
CA THR A 130 -18.82 1.68 -21.42
C THR A 130 -17.67 2.32 -22.21
N ALA A 131 -17.13 1.63 -23.23
CA ALA A 131 -16.12 2.22 -24.10
C ALA A 131 -16.67 3.42 -24.89
N ASP A 132 -17.90 3.34 -25.39
CA ASP A 132 -18.56 4.44 -26.10
C ASP A 132 -18.78 5.68 -25.21
N MET A 133 -19.13 5.46 -23.94
CA MET A 133 -19.30 6.56 -22.97
C MET A 133 -17.97 7.18 -22.55
N LEU A 134 -16.91 6.37 -22.37
CA LEU A 134 -15.62 6.84 -21.84
C LEU A 134 -14.72 7.47 -22.91
N THR A 135 -14.74 6.96 -24.14
CA THR A 135 -13.88 7.45 -25.23
C THR A 135 -13.94 8.98 -25.42
N PRO A 136 -15.12 9.63 -25.54
CA PRO A 136 -15.19 11.08 -25.73
C PRO A 136 -14.70 11.89 -24.51
N LEU A 137 -14.75 11.31 -23.30
CA LEU A 137 -14.25 11.97 -22.08
C LEU A 137 -12.71 11.99 -22.02
N LEU A 138 -12.08 11.04 -22.70
CA LEU A 138 -10.63 10.85 -22.74
C LEU A 138 -9.97 11.54 -23.95
N GLN A 139 -10.75 12.12 -24.86
CA GLN A 139 -10.30 12.82 -26.07
C GLN A 139 -9.99 14.31 -25.86
N LYS A 140 -9.72 14.74 -24.62
CA LYS A 140 -9.44 16.15 -24.27
C LYS A 140 -7.99 16.56 -24.51
#